data_AF-A0A3E2B388-F1
#
_entry.id   AF-A0A3E2B388-F1
#
_cell.length_a   1.000
_cell.length_b   1.000
_cell.length_c   1.000
_cell.angle_alpha   90.00
_cell.angle_beta   90.00
_cell.angle_gamma   90.00
#
_symmetry.space_group_name_H-M   'P 1'
#
loop_
_entity.id
_entity.type
_entity.pdbx_description
1 polymer ?
#
loop_
_entity_poly.entity_id
_entity_poly.type
_entity_poly.pdbx_seq_one_letter_code
_entity_poly.pdbx_strand_id
1 'polypeptide(L)'
;MQVEQYVMAYEVEQDRLRALLPAGFVSLRPVLRINGEIRRGPEETAYLELNTPVEGHGKRGWLNVGHWDSRTAELSYAREGKTVTFAAPFLTISFAAVGVEGGCPAERDNEGCFFLGETLSFRPSQPGNSHKEFCDCVFAWQFSPGDAQGASQGKTLPAFATAPRKTYEKRALSPENAAAIPCRQVLGSYVVRWERGEDPSEQGS
;
A
#
# COMPACT_ATOMS: atom_id res chain seq x y z
N MET A 1 5.85 -12.50 15.86
CA MET A 1 6.09 -12.84 14.43
C MET A 1 7.00 -11.80 13.80
N GLN A 2 8.09 -12.18 13.13
CA GLN A 2 8.96 -11.20 12.47
C GLN A 2 8.33 -10.77 11.14
N VAL A 3 8.27 -9.47 10.90
CA VAL A 3 7.67 -8.89 9.70
C VAL A 3 8.71 -8.04 8.97
N GLU A 4 8.83 -8.27 7.67
CA GLU A 4 9.55 -7.41 6.74
C GLU A 4 8.55 -6.79 5.77
N GLN A 5 8.26 -5.51 5.96
CA GLN A 5 7.26 -4.77 5.20
C GLN A 5 7.93 -3.87 4.18
N TYR A 6 7.60 -4.07 2.92
CA TYR A 6 7.99 -3.29 1.76
C TYR A 6 6.84 -2.35 1.39
N VAL A 7 7.13 -1.07 1.27
CA VAL A 7 6.14 -0.04 0.97
C VAL A 7 6.57 0.70 -0.28
N MET A 8 5.66 0.86 -1.23
CA MET A 8 5.81 1.77 -2.37
C MET A 8 4.56 2.63 -2.51
N ALA A 9 4.75 3.94 -2.68
CA ALA A 9 3.68 4.87 -3.00
C ALA A 9 3.89 5.45 -4.40
N TYR A 10 2.81 5.57 -5.17
CA TYR A 10 2.82 6.22 -6.47
C TYR A 10 1.72 7.27 -6.59
N GLU A 11 2.03 8.33 -7.33
CA GLU A 11 1.10 9.42 -7.59
C GLU A 11 0.12 9.04 -8.69
N VAL A 12 -1.15 9.38 -8.47
CA VAL A 12 -2.23 9.22 -9.44
C VAL A 12 -3.05 10.51 -9.55
N GLU A 13 -3.95 10.59 -10.52
CA GLU A 13 -4.84 11.73 -10.65
C GLU A 13 -5.94 11.69 -9.56
N GLN A 14 -6.01 12.71 -8.70
CA GLN A 14 -6.82 12.64 -7.47
C GLN A 14 -8.34 12.61 -7.72
N ASP A 15 -8.85 13.25 -8.77
CA ASP A 15 -10.29 13.22 -9.07
C ASP A 15 -10.75 11.81 -9.47
N ARG A 16 -9.91 11.01 -10.13
CA ARG A 16 -10.18 9.58 -10.35
C ARG A 16 -10.24 8.81 -9.04
N LEU A 17 -9.35 9.08 -8.09
CA LEU A 17 -9.45 8.48 -6.74
C LEU A 17 -10.75 8.87 -6.04
N ARG A 18 -11.13 10.15 -6.07
CA ARG A 18 -12.41 10.62 -5.50
C ARG A 18 -13.62 9.89 -6.09
N ALA A 19 -13.54 9.51 -7.37
CA ALA A 19 -14.59 8.75 -8.03
C ALA A 19 -14.67 7.28 -7.59
N LEU A 20 -13.59 6.73 -7.01
CA LEU A 20 -13.59 5.38 -6.42
C LEU A 20 -14.06 5.38 -4.96
N LEU A 21 -13.84 6.48 -4.22
CA LEU A 21 -14.12 6.48 -2.79
C LEU A 21 -15.62 6.31 -2.48
N PRO A 22 -15.98 5.41 -1.55
CA PRO A 22 -17.34 5.27 -1.06
C PRO A 22 -17.77 6.51 -0.26
N ALA A 23 -19.07 6.64 -0.04
CA ALA A 23 -19.61 7.70 0.81
C ALA A 23 -19.03 7.63 2.23
N GLY A 24 -18.81 8.78 2.85
CA GLY A 24 -18.20 8.89 4.19
C GLY A 24 -16.67 8.99 4.20
N PHE A 25 -16.01 8.87 3.04
CA PHE A 25 -14.57 9.03 2.90
C PHE A 25 -14.18 10.19 1.98
N VAL A 26 -13.12 10.90 2.36
CA VAL A 26 -12.52 12.02 1.64
C VAL A 26 -11.08 11.67 1.28
N SER A 27 -10.71 11.83 0.00
CA SER A 27 -9.32 11.62 -0.45
C SER A 27 -8.40 12.70 0.10
N LEU A 28 -7.35 12.29 0.82
CA LEU A 28 -6.39 13.21 1.42
C LEU A 28 -5.28 13.62 0.45
N ARG A 29 -4.78 12.68 -0.36
CA ARG A 29 -3.65 12.89 -1.25
C ARG A 29 -3.83 12.08 -2.54
N PRO A 30 -3.21 12.49 -3.67
CA PRO A 30 -3.21 11.78 -4.95
C PRO A 30 -2.36 10.51 -4.93
N VAL A 31 -2.59 9.58 -3.99
CA VAL A 31 -1.66 8.47 -3.73
C VAL A 31 -2.36 7.13 -3.72
N LEU A 32 -1.76 6.15 -4.39
CA LEU A 32 -1.98 4.73 -4.13
C LEU A 32 -0.70 4.14 -3.54
N ARG A 33 -0.86 3.25 -2.56
CA ARG A 33 0.24 2.60 -1.83
C ARG A 33 0.11 1.10 -1.92
N ILE A 34 1.17 0.46 -2.39
CA ILE A 34 1.34 -1.00 -2.39
C ILE A 34 2.21 -1.36 -1.19
N ASN A 35 1.69 -2.23 -0.32
CA ASN A 35 2.43 -2.80 0.79
C ASN A 35 2.60 -4.30 0.56
N GLY A 36 3.83 -4.80 0.52
CA GLY A 36 4.15 -6.22 0.60
C GLY A 36 4.71 -6.55 1.98
N GLU A 37 4.29 -7.63 2.61
CA GLU A 37 4.86 -8.13 3.85
C GLU A 37 5.36 -9.56 3.64
N ILE A 38 6.56 -9.83 4.14
CA ILE A 38 7.01 -11.19 4.39
C ILE A 38 6.91 -11.41 5.89
N ARG A 39 6.10 -12.40 6.27
CA ARG A 39 5.74 -12.71 7.64
C ARG A 39 6.38 -14.03 8.03
N ARG A 40 7.36 -13.97 8.93
CA ARG A 40 8.09 -15.14 9.42
C ARG A 40 7.51 -15.54 10.78
N GLY A 41 6.61 -16.51 10.73
CA GLY A 41 6.02 -17.19 11.89
C GLY A 41 6.27 -18.70 11.82
N PRO A 42 5.42 -19.54 12.44
CA PRO A 42 5.48 -21.00 12.30
C PRO A 42 5.41 -21.45 10.83
N GLU A 43 4.60 -20.75 10.05
CA GLU A 43 4.58 -20.81 8.60
C GLU A 43 5.00 -19.43 8.06
N GLU A 44 5.85 -19.44 7.04
CA GLU A 44 6.24 -18.22 6.35
C GLU A 44 5.20 -17.86 5.28
N THR A 45 4.71 -16.63 5.32
CA THR A 45 3.66 -16.17 4.40
C THR A 45 4.03 -14.84 3.77
N ALA A 46 3.48 -14.58 2.58
CA ALA A 46 3.48 -13.28 1.94
C ALA A 46 2.10 -12.65 2.04
N TYR A 47 2.06 -11.34 2.24
CA TYR A 47 0.82 -10.57 2.26
C TYR A 47 0.99 -9.29 1.44
N LEU A 48 -0.06 -8.90 0.72
CA LEU A 48 -0.04 -7.73 -0.15
C LEU A 48 -1.27 -6.88 0.13
N GLU A 49 -1.14 -5.55 0.13
CA GLU A 49 -2.24 -4.61 0.20
C GLU A 49 -2.10 -3.50 -0.84
N LEU A 50 -3.24 -3.03 -1.36
CA LEU A 50 -3.38 -1.76 -2.05
C LEU A 50 -4.20 -0.82 -1.18
N ASN A 51 -3.71 0.41 -0.97
CA ASN A 51 -4.32 1.38 -0.09
C ASN A 51 -4.35 2.80 -0.70
N THR A 52 -5.29 3.63 -0.29
CA THR A 52 -5.35 5.08 -0.60
C THR A 52 -5.51 5.90 0.69
N PRO A 53 -4.88 7.08 0.85
CA PRO A 53 -5.02 7.86 2.07
C PRO A 53 -6.35 8.62 2.10
N VAL A 54 -7.07 8.50 3.21
CA VAL A 54 -8.41 9.06 3.39
C VAL A 54 -8.61 9.66 4.78
N GLU A 55 -9.57 10.57 4.85
CA GLU A 55 -10.25 10.92 6.09
C GLU A 55 -11.67 10.37 6.04
N GLY A 56 -12.13 9.77 7.13
CA GLY A 56 -13.48 9.24 7.26
C GLY A 56 -13.76 8.88 8.71
N HIS A 57 -15.02 8.95 9.12
CA HIS A 57 -15.44 8.55 10.47
C HIS A 57 -14.62 9.21 11.61
N GLY A 58 -14.18 10.46 11.42
CA GLY A 58 -13.37 11.20 12.41
C GLY A 58 -11.92 10.73 12.53
N LYS A 59 -11.43 9.90 11.59
CA LYS A 59 -10.06 9.37 11.57
C LYS A 59 -9.38 9.65 10.25
N ARG A 60 -8.06 9.85 10.31
CA ARG A 60 -7.17 10.02 9.15
C ARG A 60 -6.26 8.81 9.04
N GLY A 61 -6.21 8.19 7.87
CA GLY A 61 -5.45 6.95 7.69
C GLY A 61 -5.51 6.44 6.26
N TRP A 62 -5.43 5.13 6.11
CA TRP A 62 -5.48 4.45 4.83
C TRP A 62 -6.79 3.71 4.66
N LEU A 63 -7.39 3.74 3.48
CA LEU A 63 -8.47 2.86 3.08
C LEU A 63 -7.90 1.70 2.28
N ASN A 64 -8.14 0.47 2.76
CA ASN A 64 -7.80 -0.74 2.03
C ASN A 64 -8.69 -0.87 0.79
N VAL A 65 -8.05 -0.90 -0.37
CA VAL A 65 -8.68 -1.12 -1.68
C VAL A 65 -8.71 -2.61 -1.99
N GLY A 66 -7.71 -3.35 -1.54
CA GLY A 66 -7.64 -4.80 -1.63
C GLY A 66 -6.46 -5.36 -0.84
N HIS A 67 -6.55 -6.63 -0.50
CA HIS A 67 -5.47 -7.36 0.16
C HIS A 67 -5.47 -8.84 -0.21
N TRP A 68 -4.29 -9.45 -0.15
CA TRP A 68 -4.08 -10.84 -0.55
C TRP A 68 -3.08 -11.50 0.40
N ASP A 69 -3.33 -12.76 0.72
CA ASP A 69 -2.48 -13.58 1.58
C ASP A 69 -2.07 -14.83 0.80
N SER A 70 -0.79 -15.21 0.86
CA SER A 70 -0.27 -16.36 0.11
C SER A 70 -0.92 -17.70 0.50
N ARG A 71 -1.62 -17.75 1.63
CA ARG A 71 -2.41 -18.93 2.04
C ARG A 71 -3.70 -19.09 1.23
N THR A 72 -4.24 -18.01 0.70
CA THR A 72 -5.56 -17.98 0.03
C THR A 72 -5.53 -17.43 -1.38
N ALA A 73 -4.41 -16.83 -1.81
CA ALA A 73 -4.22 -16.26 -3.14
C ALA A 73 -2.93 -16.76 -3.77
N GLU A 74 -2.88 -16.76 -5.11
CA GLU A 74 -1.66 -16.97 -5.89
C GLU A 74 -0.71 -15.78 -5.72
N LEU A 75 -0.07 -15.71 -4.56
CA LEU A 75 0.89 -14.69 -4.17
C LEU A 75 2.17 -15.39 -3.71
N SER A 76 3.26 -15.06 -4.38
CA SER A 76 4.60 -15.55 -4.03
C SER A 76 5.56 -14.38 -3.86
N TYR A 77 6.71 -14.67 -3.29
CA TYR A 77 7.83 -13.75 -3.31
C TYR A 77 9.14 -14.48 -3.62
N ALA A 78 10.09 -13.78 -4.21
CA ALA A 78 11.44 -14.28 -4.48
C ALA A 78 12.50 -13.28 -4.01
N ARG A 79 13.69 -13.78 -3.68
CA ARG A 79 14.85 -12.96 -3.32
C ARG A 79 16.02 -13.25 -4.23
N GLU A 80 16.58 -12.19 -4.81
CA GLU A 80 17.80 -12.23 -5.60
C GLU A 80 18.74 -11.13 -5.10
N GLY A 81 19.75 -11.52 -4.32
CA GLY A 81 20.66 -10.57 -3.67
C GLY A 81 19.91 -9.60 -2.75
N LYS A 82 19.95 -8.30 -3.06
CA LYS A 82 19.26 -7.23 -2.32
C LYS A 82 17.84 -6.94 -2.84
N THR A 83 17.41 -7.66 -3.87
CA THR A 83 16.11 -7.46 -4.51
C THR A 83 15.11 -8.47 -3.98
N VAL A 84 13.93 -7.97 -3.60
CA VAL A 84 12.77 -8.78 -3.25
C VAL A 84 11.64 -8.48 -4.21
N THR A 85 11.09 -9.51 -4.82
CA THR A 85 9.99 -9.40 -5.79
C THR A 85 8.77 -10.11 -5.25
N PHE A 86 7.64 -9.42 -5.19
CA PHE A 86 6.32 -10.03 -5.00
C PHE A 86 5.68 -10.24 -6.37
N ALA A 87 5.11 -11.43 -6.58
CA ALA A 87 4.46 -11.81 -7.83
C ALA A 87 3.10 -12.46 -7.56
N ALA A 88 2.10 -11.95 -8.27
CA ALA A 88 0.75 -12.49 -8.37
C ALA A 88 0.26 -12.33 -9.83
N PRO A 89 -0.79 -13.04 -10.28
CA PRO A 89 -1.31 -12.92 -11.65
C PRO A 89 -1.65 -11.50 -12.09
N PHE A 90 -1.94 -10.59 -11.14
CA PHE A 90 -2.35 -9.22 -11.38
C PHE A 90 -1.28 -8.17 -11.00
N LEU A 91 -0.14 -8.56 -10.42
CA LEU A 91 0.90 -7.62 -10.00
C LEU A 91 2.28 -8.27 -10.01
N THR A 92 3.26 -7.54 -10.54
CA THR A 92 4.67 -7.77 -10.21
C THR A 92 5.23 -6.50 -9.61
N ILE A 93 5.90 -6.61 -8.47
CA ILE A 93 6.57 -5.48 -7.81
C ILE A 93 7.89 -5.93 -7.19
N SER A 94 8.97 -5.23 -7.51
CA SER A 94 10.32 -5.50 -7.05
C SER A 94 10.87 -4.33 -6.26
N PHE A 95 11.54 -4.64 -5.15
CA PHE A 95 12.20 -3.69 -4.27
C PHE A 95 13.68 -4.03 -4.16
N ALA A 96 14.57 -3.13 -4.57
CA ALA A 96 16.02 -3.28 -4.43
C ALA A 96 16.52 -2.34 -3.32
N ALA A 97 16.98 -2.90 -2.22
CA ALA A 97 17.46 -2.12 -1.08
C ALA A 97 18.75 -1.35 -1.43
N VAL A 98 18.77 -0.04 -1.14
CA VAL A 98 19.91 0.84 -1.51
C VAL A 98 20.91 1.03 -0.36
N GLY A 99 20.62 0.51 0.83
CA GLY A 99 21.48 0.62 2.02
C GLY A 99 21.51 2.01 2.68
N VAL A 100 20.51 2.86 2.39
CA VAL A 100 20.34 4.17 3.03
C VAL A 100 19.14 4.12 3.96
N GLU A 101 19.34 4.48 5.22
CA GLU A 101 18.27 4.55 6.21
C GLU A 101 17.80 5.98 6.47
N GLY A 102 16.52 6.14 6.80
CA GLY A 102 15.98 7.45 7.18
C GLY A 102 14.56 7.40 7.73
N GLY A 103 14.08 8.54 8.23
CA GLY A 103 12.69 8.72 8.60
C GLY A 103 11.83 9.09 7.39
N CYS A 104 10.59 8.60 7.32
CA CYS A 104 9.62 9.03 6.32
C CYS A 104 8.78 10.20 6.87
N PRO A 105 8.75 11.37 6.23
CA PRO A 105 7.95 12.51 6.70
C PRO A 105 6.43 12.25 6.74
N ALA A 106 5.95 11.26 5.98
CA ALA A 106 4.53 11.01 5.73
C ALA A 106 3.75 10.30 6.86
N GLU A 107 4.37 10.06 8.01
CA GLU A 107 3.79 9.22 9.08
C GLU A 107 3.03 9.99 10.17
N ARG A 108 3.08 11.33 10.16
CA ARG A 108 2.50 12.13 11.26
C ARG A 108 0.97 12.18 11.26
N ASP A 109 0.30 11.80 10.18
CA ASP A 109 -1.16 11.87 10.04
C ASP A 109 -1.84 10.51 9.75
N ASN A 110 -1.17 9.40 10.07
CA ASN A 110 -1.71 8.05 9.91
C ASN A 110 -2.15 7.46 11.25
N GLU A 111 -3.45 7.35 11.49
CA GLU A 111 -4.02 6.70 12.68
C GLU A 111 -4.26 5.19 12.49
N GLY A 112 -4.21 4.68 11.26
CA GLY A 112 -4.51 3.27 10.97
C GLY A 112 -5.06 3.00 9.57
N CYS A 113 -5.60 1.79 9.38
CA CYS A 113 -6.17 1.31 8.12
C CYS A 113 -7.64 0.90 8.29
N PHE A 114 -8.51 1.43 7.42
CA PHE A 114 -9.88 0.99 7.26
C PHE A 114 -9.95 -0.21 6.33
N PHE A 115 -10.73 -1.23 6.70
CA PHE A 115 -11.06 -2.37 5.86
C PHE A 115 -12.57 -2.40 5.61
N LEU A 116 -12.94 -2.43 4.33
CA LEU A 116 -14.31 -2.60 3.90
C LEU A 116 -14.63 -4.10 3.88
N GLY A 117 -15.67 -4.49 4.60
CA GLY A 117 -16.23 -5.85 4.63
C GLY A 117 -17.74 -5.75 4.88
N GLU A 118 -18.36 -6.80 5.44
CA GLU A 118 -19.76 -6.72 5.89
C GLU A 118 -19.97 -5.56 6.89
N THR A 119 -18.98 -5.36 7.75
CA THR A 119 -18.88 -4.21 8.65
C THR A 119 -17.56 -3.48 8.41
N LEU A 120 -17.60 -2.15 8.52
CA LEU A 120 -16.38 -1.34 8.48
C LEU A 120 -15.54 -1.66 9.71
N SER A 121 -14.29 -2.07 9.49
CA SER A 121 -13.31 -2.26 10.58
C SER A 121 -12.14 -1.29 10.43
N PHE A 122 -11.57 -0.87 11.56
CA PHE A 122 -10.42 0.02 11.61
C PHE A 122 -9.30 -0.64 12.42
N ARG A 123 -8.14 -0.84 11.79
CA ARG A 123 -6.94 -1.37 12.42
C ARG A 123 -6.01 -0.22 12.78
N PRO A 124 -5.81 0.10 14.07
CA PRO A 124 -4.94 1.20 14.48
C PRO A 124 -3.50 1.01 14.01
N SER A 125 -2.81 2.11 13.72
CA SER A 125 -1.37 2.08 13.44
C SER A 125 -0.62 1.61 14.68
N GLN A 126 0.30 0.66 14.53
CA GLN A 126 1.19 0.30 15.62
C GLN A 126 2.34 1.32 15.72
N PRO A 127 2.77 1.69 16.94
CA PRO A 127 3.96 2.54 17.12
C PRO A 127 5.21 1.80 16.63
N GLY A 128 5.73 2.16 15.46
CA GLY A 128 6.92 1.56 14.88
C GLY A 128 8.10 2.50 14.95
N ASN A 129 9.00 2.30 15.92
CA ASN A 129 10.30 2.99 15.99
C ASN A 129 11.34 2.25 15.14
N SER A 130 11.01 1.97 13.88
CA SER A 130 11.82 1.14 12.99
C SER A 130 12.48 1.96 11.91
N HIS A 131 13.79 1.76 11.78
CA HIS A 131 14.62 2.33 10.74
C HIS A 131 14.11 1.84 9.38
N LYS A 132 13.77 2.78 8.50
CA LYS A 132 13.35 2.47 7.13
C LYS A 132 14.57 2.49 6.25
N GLU A 133 14.80 1.41 5.55
CA GLU A 133 15.81 1.31 4.51
C GLU A 133 15.16 1.63 3.16
N PHE A 134 15.65 2.66 2.46
CA PHE A 134 15.09 3.03 1.16
C PHE A 134 15.34 1.94 0.11
N CYS A 135 14.42 1.86 -0.85
CA CYS A 135 14.51 0.93 -1.97
C CYS A 135 14.33 1.66 -3.30
N ASP A 136 15.00 1.18 -4.34
CA ASP A 136 14.50 1.34 -5.69
C ASP A 136 13.36 0.35 -5.93
N CYS A 137 12.39 0.75 -6.76
CA CYS A 137 11.19 -0.04 -7.00
C CYS A 137 10.80 -0.04 -8.46
N VAL A 138 10.36 -1.19 -8.98
CA VAL A 138 9.68 -1.31 -10.28
C VAL A 138 8.40 -2.09 -10.05
N PHE A 139 7.29 -1.65 -10.61
CA PHE A 139 6.02 -2.36 -10.51
C PHE A 139 5.21 -2.29 -11.80
N ALA A 140 4.35 -3.29 -12.00
CA ALA A 140 3.35 -3.32 -13.06
C ALA A 140 2.11 -4.09 -12.60
N TRP A 141 0.96 -3.41 -12.59
CA TRP A 141 -0.35 -4.05 -12.50
C TRP A 141 -0.73 -4.72 -13.82
N GLN A 142 -1.50 -5.79 -13.74
CA GLN A 142 -1.79 -6.70 -14.86
C GLN A 142 -3.23 -7.21 -14.84
N PHE A 143 -4.19 -6.46 -14.26
CA PHE A 143 -5.62 -6.82 -14.38
C PHE A 143 -6.12 -6.62 -15.81
N SER A 144 -5.58 -5.63 -16.52
CA SER A 144 -5.91 -5.30 -17.90
C SER A 144 -4.76 -4.63 -18.64
N PRO A 145 -4.72 -4.70 -19.98
CA PRO A 145 -3.74 -3.97 -20.77
C PRO A 145 -3.81 -2.46 -20.50
N GLY A 146 -2.65 -1.87 -20.19
CA GLY A 146 -2.55 -0.43 -19.92
C GLY A 146 -2.76 -0.02 -18.46
N ASP A 147 -2.89 -0.99 -17.54
CA ASP A 147 -2.84 -0.72 -16.12
C ASP A 147 -1.54 -0.03 -15.68
N ALA A 148 -1.58 0.58 -14.50
CA ALA A 148 -0.48 1.36 -13.98
C ALA A 148 0.80 0.52 -13.79
N GLN A 149 1.90 1.09 -14.26
CA GLN A 149 3.26 0.60 -14.08
C GLN A 149 4.18 1.78 -13.82
N GLY A 150 5.31 1.55 -13.17
CA GLY A 150 6.26 2.61 -12.89
C GLY A 150 7.55 2.12 -12.25
N ALA A 151 8.54 3.01 -12.24
CA ALA A 151 9.84 2.79 -11.61
C ALA A 151 10.21 3.99 -10.73
N SER A 152 10.93 3.73 -9.64
CA SER A 152 11.53 4.76 -8.78
C SER A 152 12.57 5.57 -9.55
N GLN A 153 12.73 6.83 -9.14
CA GLN A 153 13.77 7.73 -9.65
C GLN A 153 14.85 8.02 -8.58
N GLY A 154 14.94 7.17 -7.55
CA GLY A 154 15.87 7.34 -6.42
C GLY A 154 15.57 8.53 -5.50
N LYS A 155 14.35 9.10 -5.55
CA LYS A 155 13.94 10.26 -4.76
C LYS A 155 12.63 10.00 -4.02
N THR A 156 12.54 10.50 -2.80
CA THR A 156 11.29 10.57 -2.05
C THR A 156 10.62 11.92 -2.29
N LEU A 157 9.42 11.91 -2.85
CA LEU A 157 8.66 13.10 -3.24
C LEU A 157 7.38 13.22 -2.41
N PRO A 158 7.04 14.43 -1.90
CA PRO A 158 5.78 14.64 -1.22
C PRO A 158 4.63 14.66 -2.24
N ALA A 159 3.45 14.18 -1.82
CA ALA A 159 2.20 14.34 -2.56
C ALA A 159 1.23 15.22 -1.76
N PHE A 160 0.88 16.36 -2.32
CA PHE A 160 -0.07 17.30 -1.73
C PHE A 160 -1.47 17.11 -2.30
N ALA A 161 -2.49 17.40 -1.49
CA ALA A 161 -3.87 17.43 -1.96
C ALA A 161 -4.01 18.44 -3.11
N THR A 162 -4.74 18.05 -4.16
CA THR A 162 -5.10 18.93 -5.27
C THR A 162 -6.55 19.37 -5.12
N ALA A 163 -6.88 20.60 -5.51
CA ALA A 163 -8.28 21.01 -5.62
C ALA A 163 -9.01 20.12 -6.65
N PRO A 164 -10.30 19.79 -6.46
CA PRO A 164 -11.09 19.11 -7.48
C PRO A 164 -11.15 19.92 -8.78
N ARG A 165 -10.93 19.27 -9.92
CA ARG A 165 -10.94 19.93 -11.25
C ARG A 165 -11.91 19.28 -12.22
N LYS A 166 -12.09 17.96 -12.13
CA LYS A 166 -12.96 17.17 -13.00
C LYS A 166 -13.82 16.22 -12.17
N THR A 167 -15.09 16.09 -12.53
CA THR A 167 -15.95 15.04 -11.99
C THR A 167 -15.93 13.84 -12.92
N TYR A 168 -15.59 12.67 -12.38
CA TYR A 168 -15.72 11.39 -13.09
C TYR A 168 -16.93 10.62 -12.59
N GLU A 169 -17.43 9.71 -13.43
CA GLU A 169 -18.44 8.73 -13.04
C GLU A 169 -17.94 7.88 -11.86
N LYS A 170 -18.82 7.61 -10.90
CA LYS A 170 -18.51 6.76 -9.76
C LYS A 170 -18.27 5.33 -10.24
N ARG A 171 -17.18 4.72 -9.75
CA ARG A 171 -16.90 3.29 -9.93
C ARG A 171 -16.71 2.65 -8.56
N ALA A 172 -16.88 1.33 -8.48
CA ALA A 172 -16.62 0.58 -7.26
C ALA A 172 -15.17 0.77 -6.81
N LEU A 173 -14.93 0.84 -5.50
CA LEU A 173 -13.59 0.75 -4.95
C LEU A 173 -13.12 -0.70 -5.10
N SER A 174 -12.27 -0.95 -6.09
CA SER A 174 -11.69 -2.28 -6.33
C SER A 174 -10.24 -2.16 -6.79
N PRO A 175 -9.42 -3.22 -6.62
CA PRO A 175 -8.06 -3.26 -7.12
C PRO A 175 -7.94 -2.96 -8.62
N GLU A 176 -8.83 -3.53 -9.44
CA GLU A 176 -8.86 -3.33 -10.90
C GLU A 176 -9.10 -1.86 -11.26
N ASN A 177 -10.09 -1.23 -10.61
CA ASN A 177 -10.42 0.16 -10.89
C ASN A 177 -9.33 1.13 -10.42
N ALA A 178 -8.62 0.79 -9.33
CA ALA A 178 -7.51 1.57 -8.83
C ALA A 178 -6.24 1.38 -9.69
N ALA A 179 -5.93 0.15 -10.09
CA ALA A 179 -4.81 -0.20 -10.98
C ALA A 179 -4.94 0.46 -12.36
N ALA A 180 -6.16 0.65 -12.85
CA ALA A 180 -6.42 1.33 -14.12
C ALA A 180 -6.11 2.84 -14.08
N ILE A 181 -5.84 3.45 -12.91
CA ILE A 181 -5.46 4.86 -12.83
C ILE A 181 -3.95 4.99 -13.09
N PRO A 182 -3.51 5.68 -14.15
CA PRO A 182 -2.10 5.72 -14.52
C PRO A 182 -1.21 6.25 -13.39
N CYS A 183 -0.09 5.56 -13.17
CA CYS A 183 1.01 6.05 -12.36
C CYS A 183 1.64 7.27 -13.04
N ARG A 184 1.66 8.41 -12.35
CA ARG A 184 2.38 9.61 -12.80
C ARG A 184 3.85 9.54 -12.46
N GLN A 185 4.15 9.06 -11.25
CA GLN A 185 5.50 8.87 -10.73
C GLN A 185 5.45 8.03 -9.46
N VAL A 186 6.52 7.28 -9.20
CA VAL A 186 6.76 6.68 -7.88
C VAL A 186 7.23 7.78 -6.93
N LEU A 187 6.55 7.90 -5.79
CA LEU A 187 6.80 8.92 -4.77
C LEU A 187 7.83 8.49 -3.74
N GLY A 188 8.01 7.18 -3.56
CA GLY A 188 9.01 6.65 -2.65
C GLY A 188 8.76 5.18 -2.34
N SER A 189 9.83 4.50 -1.98
CA SER A 189 9.80 3.09 -1.59
C SER A 189 10.82 2.79 -0.50
N TYR A 190 10.45 1.92 0.41
CA TYR A 190 11.31 1.51 1.52
C TYR A 190 10.90 0.13 2.05
N VAL A 191 11.82 -0.49 2.79
CA VAL A 191 11.55 -1.66 3.62
C VAL A 191 11.71 -1.28 5.09
N VAL A 192 10.87 -1.89 5.93
CA VAL A 192 10.91 -1.75 7.38
C VAL A 192 10.76 -3.12 8.02
N ARG A 193 11.57 -3.39 9.05
CA ARG A 193 11.62 -4.68 9.75
C ARG A 193 11.24 -4.48 11.21
N TRP A 194 10.35 -5.33 11.71
CA TRP A 194 9.84 -5.23 13.08
C TRP A 194 9.27 -6.56 13.57
N GLU A 195 9.03 -6.66 14.88
CA GLU A 195 8.36 -7.80 15.49
C GLU A 195 6.91 -7.45 15.79
N ARG A 196 5.98 -8.22 15.20
CA ARG A 196 4.57 -8.17 15.55
C ARG A 196 4.37 -8.96 16.84
N GLY A 197 3.99 -8.25 17.91
CA GLY A 197 3.46 -8.87 19.12
C GLY A 197 2.19 -9.66 18.81
N GLU A 198 1.88 -10.69 19.59
CA GLU A 198 0.62 -11.43 19.45
C GLU A 198 -0.55 -10.45 19.55
N ASP A 199 -1.43 -10.43 18.55
CA ASP A 199 -2.62 -9.59 18.57
C ASP A 199 -3.63 -10.22 19.54
N PRO A 200 -4.01 -9.54 20.64
CA PRO A 200 -4.98 -10.10 21.59
C PRO A 200 -6.35 -10.40 20.93
N SER A 201 -6.63 -9.83 19.76
CA SER A 201 -7.88 -10.09 19.02
C SER A 201 -7.91 -11.40 18.23
N GLU A 202 -6.80 -12.14 18.13
CA GLU A 202 -6.80 -13.50 17.55
C GLU A 202 -7.09 -14.59 18.60
N GLN A 203 -7.26 -14.21 19.87
CA GLN A 203 -7.75 -15.09 20.94
C GLN A 203 -9.22 -14.78 21.24
N GLY A 204 -10.15 -15.27 20.42
CA GLY A 204 -11.58 -15.17 20.76
C GLY A 204 -12.56 -15.39 19.62
N SER A 205 -12.84 -16.65 19.31
CA SER A 205 -14.16 -17.13 18.89
C SER A 205 -14.38 -18.51 19.47
#